data_AF-A0ABD3WNB0-F1
#
_entry.id   AF-A0ABD3WNB0-F1
#
_cell.length_a   1.000
_cell.length_b   1.000
_cell.length_c   1.000
_cell.angle_alpha   90.00
_cell.angle_beta   90.00
_cell.angle_gamma   90.00
#
_symmetry.space_group_name_H-M   'P 1'
#
loop_
_entity.id
_entity.type
_entity.pdbx_description
1 polymer ?
#
loop_
_entity_poly.entity_id
_entity_poly.type
_entity_poly.pdbx_seq_one_letter_code
_entity_poly.pdbx_strand_id
1 'polypeptide(L)'
;VPHVIILTKVDNVCPLVMDDLSTIFDSAEMSSLVYEVSSLFGLPRANVLPFRNVEDQLEADYMVDLLALFNMRQILRFATGFIDTQSMLTKREDTSGM
;
A
#
# COMPACT_ATOMS: atom_id res chain seq x y z
N VAL A 1 4.90 12.30 9.58
CA VAL A 1 4.91 10.83 9.77
C VAL A 1 4.14 10.20 8.63
N PRO A 2 4.65 9.15 7.95
CA PRO A 2 3.96 8.52 6.83
C PRO A 2 2.75 7.71 7.28
N HIS A 3 1.67 7.74 6.49
CA HIS A 3 0.44 6.96 6.71
C HIS A 3 0.21 6.02 5.53
N VAL A 4 -0.14 4.76 5.82
CA VAL A 4 -0.41 3.72 4.83
C VAL A 4 -1.65 2.96 5.27
N ILE A 5 -2.54 2.67 4.33
CA ILE A 5 -3.75 1.87 4.54
C ILE A 5 -3.52 0.50 3.91
N ILE A 6 -3.65 -0.56 4.70
CA ILE A 6 -3.71 -1.92 4.16
C ILE A 6 -5.17 -2.29 3.98
N LEU A 7 -5.59 -2.45 2.73
CA LEU A 7 -6.92 -2.88 2.36
C LEU A 7 -6.96 -4.40 2.30
N THR A 8 -7.63 -5.02 3.26
CA THR A 8 -7.70 -6.49 3.38
C THR A 8 -8.98 -7.07 2.78
N LYS A 9 -9.06 -8.41 2.67
CA LYS A 9 -10.23 -9.14 2.17
C LYS A 9 -10.66 -8.73 0.74
N VAL A 10 -9.68 -8.36 -0.08
CA VAL A 10 -9.86 -7.94 -1.48
C VAL A 10 -10.50 -9.02 -2.37
N ASP A 11 -10.32 -10.28 -2.00
CA ASP A 11 -10.92 -11.45 -2.63
C ASP A 11 -12.44 -11.54 -2.45
N ASN A 12 -13.00 -10.95 -1.39
CA ASN A 12 -14.45 -10.87 -1.22
C ASN A 12 -15.11 -9.77 -2.06
N VAL A 13 -14.33 -8.81 -2.56
CA VAL A 13 -14.84 -7.66 -3.31
C VAL A 13 -14.84 -7.94 -4.81
N CYS A 14 -13.87 -8.69 -5.30
CA CYS A 14 -13.72 -8.96 -6.72
C CYS A 14 -13.54 -10.47 -6.98
N PRO A 15 -14.54 -11.15 -7.59
CA PRO A 15 -14.42 -12.55 -7.99
C PRO A 15 -13.22 -12.81 -8.91
N LEU A 16 -12.84 -11.83 -9.75
CA LEU A 16 -11.66 -11.94 -10.61
C LEU A 16 -10.35 -11.96 -9.81
N VAL A 17 -10.28 -11.21 -8.70
CA VAL A 17 -9.13 -11.24 -7.77
C VAL A 17 -9.17 -12.49 -6.89
N MET A 18 -10.35 -13.06 -6.66
CA MET A 18 -10.51 -14.37 -6.02
C MET A 18 -9.88 -15.47 -6.88
N ASP A 19 -10.18 -15.47 -8.18
CA ASP A 19 -9.71 -16.46 -9.16
C ASP A 19 -8.24 -16.25 -9.56
N ASP A 20 -7.81 -15.00 -9.75
CA ASP A 20 -6.45 -14.64 -10.13
C ASP A 20 -5.97 -13.37 -9.41
N LEU A 21 -5.19 -13.58 -8.35
CA LEU A 21 -4.56 -12.52 -7.56
C LEU A 21 -3.65 -11.59 -8.38
N SER A 22 -3.15 -12.02 -9.53
CA SER A 22 -2.31 -11.17 -10.38
C SER A 22 -3.09 -9.98 -10.96
N THR A 23 -4.41 -10.09 -11.08
CA THR A 23 -5.30 -9.05 -11.61
C THR A 23 -5.62 -7.94 -10.60
N ILE A 24 -5.12 -8.03 -9.37
CA ILE A 24 -5.40 -7.09 -8.27
C ILE A 24 -5.09 -5.63 -8.59
N PHE A 25 -4.11 -5.38 -9.47
CA PHE A 25 -3.72 -4.04 -9.91
C PHE A 25 -4.42 -3.59 -11.20
N ASP A 26 -5.06 -4.51 -11.92
CA ASP A 26 -5.68 -4.26 -13.23
C ASP A 26 -7.21 -4.26 -13.18
N SER A 27 -7.83 -4.83 -12.13
CA SER A 27 -9.28 -4.87 -11.93
C SER A 27 -9.87 -3.45 -11.74
N ALA A 28 -10.94 -3.17 -12.49
CA ALA A 28 -11.69 -1.93 -12.38
C ALA A 28 -12.38 -1.78 -11.01
N GLU A 29 -12.85 -2.90 -10.46
CA GLU A 29 -13.43 -3.00 -9.11
C GLU A 29 -12.39 -2.60 -8.06
N MET A 30 -11.16 -3.14 -8.17
CA MET A 30 -10.09 -2.78 -7.25
C MET A 30 -9.65 -1.32 -7.38
N SER A 31 -9.53 -0.81 -8.61
CA SER A 31 -9.21 0.59 -8.84
C SER A 31 -10.27 1.53 -8.21
N SER A 32 -11.55 1.16 -8.32
CA SER A 32 -12.67 1.91 -7.74
C SER A 32 -12.64 1.88 -6.22
N LEU A 33 -12.40 0.71 -5.61
CA LEU A 33 -12.29 0.59 -4.15
C LEU A 33 -11.08 1.35 -3.59
N VAL A 34 -9.93 1.29 -4.28
CA VAL A 34 -8.75 2.09 -3.93
C VAL A 34 -9.07 3.59 -3.99
N TYR A 35 -9.82 4.04 -4.99
CA TYR A 35 -10.25 5.42 -5.11
C TYR A 35 -11.21 5.85 -3.98
N GLU A 36 -12.17 5.00 -3.63
CA GLU A 36 -13.13 5.27 -2.55
C GLU A 36 -12.41 5.39 -1.21
N VAL A 37 -11.54 4.43 -0.87
CA VAL A 37 -10.76 4.44 0.37
C VAL A 37 -9.82 5.64 0.40
N SER A 38 -9.12 5.92 -0.70
CA SER A 38 -8.28 7.12 -0.84
C SER A 38 -9.08 8.39 -0.53
N SER A 39 -10.28 8.53 -1.09
CA SER A 39 -11.15 9.68 -0.88
C SER A 39 -11.66 9.78 0.56
N LEU A 40 -12.03 8.65 1.17
CA LEU A 40 -12.54 8.57 2.54
C LEU A 40 -11.51 9.02 3.58
N PHE A 41 -10.24 8.62 3.39
CA PHE A 41 -9.16 8.92 4.33
C PHE A 41 -8.37 10.19 3.97
N GLY A 42 -8.67 10.83 2.85
CA GLY A 42 -7.94 12.01 2.36
C GLY A 42 -6.47 11.73 2.05
N LEU A 43 -6.14 10.49 1.69
CA LEU A 43 -4.79 10.05 1.35
C LEU A 43 -4.67 9.78 -0.15
N PRO A 44 -3.49 9.96 -0.77
CA PRO A 44 -3.28 9.56 -2.16
C PRO A 44 -3.55 8.07 -2.38
N ARG A 45 -4.03 7.69 -3.57
CA ARG A 45 -4.26 6.27 -3.93
C ARG A 45 -3.05 5.36 -3.71
N ALA A 46 -1.84 5.90 -3.88
CA ALA A 46 -0.59 5.17 -3.65
C ALA A 46 -0.40 4.72 -2.18
N ASN A 47 -1.13 5.32 -1.24
CA ASN A 47 -1.10 4.98 0.18
C ASN A 47 -2.08 3.85 0.52
N VAL A 48 -2.95 3.44 -0.41
CA VAL A 48 -3.89 2.34 -0.23
C VAL A 48 -3.28 1.09 -0.86
N LEU A 49 -2.87 0.14 -0.01
CA LEU A 49 -2.17 -1.07 -0.39
C LEU A 49 -3.12 -2.26 -0.28
N PRO A 50 -3.56 -2.85 -1.40
CA PRO A 50 -4.42 -4.02 -1.37
C PRO A 50 -3.65 -5.24 -0.88
N PHE A 51 -4.30 -6.07 -0.07
CA PHE A 51 -3.74 -7.28 0.53
C PHE A 51 -4.83 -8.34 0.67
N ARG A 52 -4.50 -9.59 0.40
CA ARG A 52 -5.40 -10.71 0.71
C ARG A 52 -5.14 -11.14 2.15
N ASN A 53 -6.19 -11.12 2.97
CA ASN A 53 -6.11 -11.73 4.30
C ASN A 53 -6.47 -13.20 4.14
N VAL A 54 -5.61 -14.10 4.63
CA VAL A 54 -5.89 -15.53 4.52
C VAL A 54 -6.09 -16.07 5.93
N GLU A 55 -7.35 -16.07 6.37
CA GLU A 55 -7.73 -16.58 7.69
C GLU A 55 -7.57 -18.12 7.75
N ASP A 56 -7.65 -18.81 6.60
CA ASP A 56 -7.61 -20.28 6.48
C ASP A 56 -6.50 -20.79 5.53
N GLN A 57 -5.30 -20.21 5.60
CA GLN A 57 -4.20 -20.57 4.69
C GLN A 57 -3.61 -21.94 5.05
N LEU A 58 -4.14 -23.01 4.46
CA LEU A 58 -3.65 -24.38 4.69
C LEU A 58 -2.36 -24.71 3.91
N GLU A 59 -2.03 -23.94 2.86
CA GLU A 59 -0.85 -24.12 1.99
C GLU A 59 -0.22 -22.77 1.57
N ALA A 60 1.08 -22.80 1.24
CA ALA A 60 1.83 -21.62 0.79
C ALA A 60 1.31 -21.11 -0.56
N ASP A 61 0.88 -19.84 -0.61
CA ASP A 61 0.45 -19.16 -1.84
C ASP A 61 1.50 -18.11 -2.24
N TYR A 62 2.22 -18.39 -3.33
CA TYR A 62 3.25 -17.52 -3.87
C TYR A 62 2.74 -16.10 -4.19
N MET A 63 1.50 -15.95 -4.64
CA MET A 63 0.95 -14.64 -4.98
C MET A 63 0.64 -13.83 -3.73
N VAL A 64 0.21 -14.48 -2.65
CA VAL A 64 0.02 -13.82 -1.34
C VAL A 64 1.37 -13.36 -0.78
N ASP A 65 2.40 -14.20 -0.84
CA ASP A 65 3.76 -13.83 -0.43
C ASP A 65 4.32 -12.68 -1.27
N LEU A 66 4.14 -12.71 -2.59
CA LEU A 66 4.54 -11.65 -3.50
C LEU A 66 3.85 -10.32 -3.14
N LEU A 67 2.55 -10.36 -2.83
CA LEU A 67 1.77 -9.20 -2.44
C LEU A 67 2.20 -8.65 -1.07
N ALA A 68 2.53 -9.54 -0.12
CA ALA A 68 3.10 -9.16 1.17
C ALA A 68 4.44 -8.43 0.99
N LEU A 69 5.35 -9.02 0.21
CA LEU A 69 6.66 -8.41 -0.09
C LEU A 69 6.53 -7.10 -0.84
N PHE A 70 5.58 -6.98 -1.78
CA PHE A 70 5.25 -5.73 -2.45
C PHE A 70 4.81 -4.67 -1.45
N ASN A 71 3.86 -4.98 -0.57
CA ASN A 71 3.32 -4.04 0.41
C ASN A 71 4.38 -3.61 1.44
N MET A 72 5.18 -4.54 1.96
CA MET A 72 6.31 -4.23 2.84
C MET A 72 7.30 -3.28 2.18
N ARG A 73 7.64 -3.52 0.91
CA ARG A 73 8.52 -2.63 0.15
C ARG A 73 7.92 -1.24 -0.03
N GLN A 74 6.61 -1.10 -0.26
CA GLN A 74 5.99 0.23 -0.32
C GLN A 74 6.04 0.96 1.03
N ILE A 75 5.75 0.26 2.13
CA ILE A 75 5.84 0.83 3.48
C ILE A 75 7.26 1.34 3.76
N LEU A 76 8.28 0.54 3.44
CA LEU A 76 9.67 0.95 3.59
C LEU A 76 9.99 2.18 2.75
N ARG A 77 9.51 2.26 1.50
CA ARG A 77 9.69 3.46 0.65
C ARG A 77 9.06 4.71 1.26
N PHE A 78 7.86 4.60 1.83
CA PHE A 78 7.22 5.71 2.53
C PHE A 78 8.03 6.15 3.76
N ALA A 79 8.56 5.21 4.53
CA ALA A 79 9.41 5.50 5.69
C ALA A 79 10.72 6.18 5.28
N THR A 80 11.43 5.64 4.28
CA THR A 80 12.68 6.22 3.77
C THR A 80 12.44 7.62 3.21
N GLY A 81 11.41 7.81 2.37
CA GLY A 81 11.09 9.13 1.82
C GLY A 81 10.74 10.17 2.89
N PHE A 82 10.10 9.75 3.99
CA PHE A 82 9.86 10.63 5.13
C PHE A 82 11.17 11.03 5.82
N ILE A 83 12.06 10.07 6.12
CA ILE A 83 13.36 10.33 6.76
C ILE A 83 14.21 11.25 5.89
N ASP A 84 14.29 11.00 4.60
CA ASP A 84 15.04 11.83 3.64
C ASP A 84 14.54 13.27 3.66
N THR A 85 13.21 13.45 3.61
CA THR A 85 12.58 14.78 3.67
C THR A 85 12.94 15.51 4.96
N GLN A 86 12.88 14.83 6.11
CA GLN A 86 13.24 15.45 7.40
C GLN A 86 14.73 15.86 7.42
N SER A 87 15.62 14.99 6.93
CA SER A 87 17.06 15.29 6.89
C SER A 87 17.40 16.52 6.03
N MET A 88 16.64 16.74 4.94
CA MET A 88 16.81 17.91 4.08
C MET A 88 16.31 19.20 4.74
N LEU A 89 15.26 19.11 5.55
CA LEU A 89 14.73 20.27 6.28
C LEU A 89 15.70 20.73 7.37
N THR A 90 16.26 19.81 8.16
CA THR A 90 17.26 20.13 9.20
C THR A 90 18.48 20.84 8.60
N LYS A 91 19.00 20.36 7.47
CA LYS A 91 20.16 20.99 6.80
C LYS A 91 19.88 22.41 6.30
N ARG A 92 18.64 22.74 5.93
CA ARG A 92 18.26 24.08 5.46
C ARG A 92 18.19 25.08 6.60
N GLU A 93 17.70 24.66 7.75
CA GLU A 93 17.65 25.49 8.97
C GLU A 93 19.06 25.86 9.42
N ASP A 94 20.01 24.92 9.37
CA ASP A 94 21.41 25.16 9.72
C ASP A 94 22.11 26.16 8.77
N THR A 95 21.73 26.18 7.48
CA THR A 95 22.32 27.11 6.49
C THR A 95 21.68 28.49 6.45
N SER A 96 20.46 28.66 6.99
CA SER A 96 19.75 29.95 6.98
C SER A 96 19.97 30.78 8.24
N GLY A 97 20.63 30.22 9.26
CA GLY A 97 21.00 30.89 10.51
C GLY A 97 22.44 31.43 10.57
N MET A 98 23.18 31.37 9.45
CA MET A 98 24.53 31.93 9.29
C MET A 98 24.55 33.13 8.36
#